data_AF-A0A1S2L9K6-F1
#
_entry.id   AF-A0A1S2L9K6-F1
#
_cell.length_a   1.000
_cell.length_b   1.000
_cell.length_c   1.000
_cell.angle_alpha   90.00
_cell.angle_beta   90.00
_cell.angle_gamma   90.00
#
_symmetry.space_group_name_H-M   'P 1'
#
loop_
_entity.id
_entity.type
_entity.pdbx_description
1 polymer ?
#
loop_
_entity_poly.entity_id
_entity_poly.type
_entity_poly.pdbx_seq_one_letter_code
_entity_poly.pdbx_strand_id
1 'polypeptide(L)' 'MIVRFFIKKIIKLIGDDEMMAMLFAQRVILGKTEFKDVPESLKPAVYEHLVDSGVEFLAGDYQH' A
#
# COMPACT_ATOMS: atom_id res chain seq x y z
N MET A 1 -20.01 10.09 -4.95
CA MET A 1 -19.62 9.29 -6.14
C MET A 1 -18.65 10.03 -7.05
N ILE A 2 -18.90 11.30 -7.39
CA ILE A 2 -18.07 12.10 -8.32
C ILE A 2 -16.64 12.39 -7.79
N VAL A 3 -16.46 12.67 -6.51
CA VAL A 3 -15.13 12.99 -5.92
C VAL A 3 -14.16 11.79 -5.96
N ARG A 4 -14.67 10.56 -5.73
CA ARG A 4 -13.87 9.32 -5.85
C ARG A 4 -13.40 9.06 -7.29
N PHE A 5 -14.15 9.54 -8.28
CA PHE A 5 -13.81 9.43 -9.69
C PHE A 5 -12.64 10.36 -10.05
N PHE A 6 -12.67 11.60 -9.56
CA PHE A 6 -11.58 12.57 -9.77
C PHE A 6 -10.31 12.21 -9.00
N ILE A 7 -10.42 11.74 -7.74
CA ILE A 7 -9.28 11.27 -6.96
C ILE A 7 -8.60 10.07 -7.64
N LYS A 8 -9.36 9.06 -8.10
CA LYS A 8 -8.79 7.93 -8.84
C LYS A 8 -8.08 8.37 -10.12
N LYS A 9 -8.62 9.36 -10.84
CA LYS A 9 -8.01 9.87 -12.08
C LYS A 9 -6.73 10.65 -11.81
N ILE A 10 -6.68 11.44 -10.74
CA ILE A 10 -5.50 12.21 -10.32
C ILE A 10 -4.39 11.29 -9.82
N ILE A 11 -4.71 10.27 -9.00
CA ILE A 11 -3.72 9.27 -8.55
C ILE A 11 -3.08 8.56 -9.75
N LYS A 12 -3.90 8.08 -10.69
CA LYS A 12 -3.43 7.42 -11.92
C LYS A 12 -2.60 8.31 -12.86
N LEU A 13 -2.67 9.64 -12.68
CA LEU A 13 -1.95 10.63 -13.49
C LEU A 13 -0.66 11.12 -12.83
N ILE A 14 -0.53 11.00 -11.50
CA ILE A 14 0.55 11.61 -10.72
C ILE A 14 1.52 10.59 -10.12
N GLY A 15 1.09 9.36 -9.81
CA GLY A 15 1.92 8.36 -9.16
C GLY A 15 1.68 6.98 -9.72
N ASP A 16 2.77 6.30 -10.06
CA ASP A 16 2.73 4.86 -10.29
C ASP A 16 2.28 4.19 -8.99
N ASP A 17 1.23 3.36 -9.05
CA ASP A 17 0.68 2.68 -7.87
C ASP A 17 1.79 1.86 -7.16
N GLU A 18 2.76 1.37 -7.93
CA GLU A 18 3.96 0.67 -7.47
C GLU A 18 4.87 1.56 -6.62
N MET A 19 5.13 2.79 -7.06
CA MET A 19 5.98 3.73 -6.31
C MET A 19 5.33 4.09 -4.97
N MET A 20 4.01 4.24 -4.95
CA MET A 20 3.24 4.48 -3.73
C MET A 20 3.21 3.25 -2.82
N ALA A 21 3.09 2.04 -3.39
CA ALA A 21 3.17 0.80 -2.64
C ALA A 21 4.54 0.64 -1.95
N MET A 22 5.64 0.86 -2.68
CA MET A 22 6.98 0.79 -2.09
C MET A 22 7.17 1.79 -0.93
N LEU A 23 6.66 3.02 -1.07
CA LEU A 23 6.68 4.02 0.01
C LEU A 23 5.86 3.56 1.23
N PHE A 24 4.68 2.97 1.02
CA PHE A 24 3.87 2.45 2.12
C PHE A 24 4.52 1.24 2.80
N ALA A 25 5.10 0.31 2.03
CA ALA A 25 5.84 -0.82 2.57
C ALA A 25 6.97 -0.32 3.50
N GLN A 26 7.76 0.66 3.06
CA GLN A 26 8.78 1.27 3.92
C GLN A 26 8.18 1.91 5.19
N ARG A 27 7.03 2.58 5.10
CA ARG A 27 6.37 3.17 6.28
C ARG A 27 5.89 2.10 7.26
N VAL A 28 5.41 0.97 6.78
CA VAL A 28 5.01 -0.19 7.60
C VAL A 28 6.24 -0.79 8.28
N ILE A 29 7.32 -1.04 7.54
CA ILE A 29 8.59 -1.57 8.07
C ILE A 29 9.17 -0.65 9.16
N LEU A 30 9.10 0.67 8.96
CA LEU A 30 9.58 1.67 9.93
C LEU A 30 8.61 1.92 11.08
N GLY A 31 7.45 1.24 11.15
CA GLY A 31 6.45 1.42 12.19
C GLY A 31 5.75 2.79 12.17
N LYS A 32 5.81 3.51 11.05
CA LYS A 32 5.18 4.83 10.87
C LYS A 32 3.72 4.74 10.43
N THR A 33 3.26 3.56 10.04
CA THR A 33 1.90 3.26 9.56
C THR A 33 1.64 1.77 9.79
N GLU A 34 0.48 1.39 10.31
CA GLU A 34 0.12 -0.03 10.41
C GLU A 34 -0.39 -0.55 9.06
N PHE A 35 -0.19 -1.84 8.75
CA PHE A 35 -0.64 -2.42 7.49
C PHE A 35 -2.16 -2.29 7.28
N LYS A 36 -2.95 -2.31 8.36
CA LYS A 36 -4.41 -2.10 8.30
C LYS A 36 -4.81 -0.72 7.75
N ASP A 37 -3.94 0.28 7.90
CA ASP A 37 -4.15 1.66 7.47
C ASP A 37 -3.64 1.91 6.03
N VAL A 38 -3.04 0.91 5.39
CA VAL A 38 -2.67 0.95 3.97
C VAL A 38 -3.95 0.96 3.13
N PRO A 39 -4.05 1.81 2.07
CA PRO A 39 -5.19 1.79 1.17
C PRO A 39 -5.41 0.40 0.55
N GLU A 40 -6.65 -0.09 0.54
CA GLU A 40 -7.01 -1.41 0.00
C GLU A 40 -6.46 -1.69 -1.42
N SER A 41 -6.43 -0.67 -2.28
CA SER A 41 -5.89 -0.81 -3.64
C SER A 41 -4.38 -1.03 -3.70
N LEU A 42 -3.65 -0.69 -2.63
CA LEU A 42 -2.20 -0.85 -2.53
C LEU A 42 -1.80 -2.04 -1.65
N LYS A 43 -2.71 -2.61 -0.85
CA LYS A 43 -2.40 -3.71 0.07
C LYS A 43 -1.74 -4.92 -0.60
N PRO A 44 -2.17 -5.38 -1.80
CA PRO A 44 -1.48 -6.48 -2.49
C PRO A 44 -0.01 -6.17 -2.77
N ALA A 45 0.28 -5.04 -3.44
CA ALA A 45 1.65 -4.65 -3.78
C ALA A 45 2.51 -4.34 -2.53
N VAL A 46 1.92 -3.69 -1.51
CA VAL A 46 2.60 -3.46 -0.22
C VAL A 46 2.94 -4.79 0.46
N TYR A 47 2.02 -5.77 0.44
CA TYR A 47 2.24 -7.09 1.00
C TYR A 47 3.36 -7.83 0.28
N GLU A 48 3.36 -7.81 -1.07
CA GLU A 48 4.44 -8.39 -1.87
C GLU A 48 5.81 -7.83 -1.47
N HIS A 49 5.94 -6.50 -1.31
CA HIS A 49 7.19 -5.90 -0.84
C HIS A 49 7.58 -6.31 0.59
N LEU A 50 6.62 -6.55 1.48
CA LEU A 50 6.89 -7.06 2.83
C LEU A 50 7.40 -8.50 2.79
N VAL A 51 6.81 -9.35 1.93
CA VAL A 51 7.25 -10.73 1.70
C VAL A 51 8.67 -10.75 1.11
N ASP A 52 8.95 -9.93 0.10
CA ASP A 52 10.28 -9.80 -0.50
C ASP A 52 11.34 -9.33 0.51
N SER A 53 10.91 -8.56 1.52
CA SER A 53 11.75 -8.08 2.61
C SER A 53 11.83 -9.03 3.81
N GLY A 54 11.09 -10.14 3.81
CA GLY A 54 11.04 -11.14 4.89
C GLY A 54 10.38 -10.64 6.18
N VAL A 55 9.45 -9.69 6.08
CA VAL A 55 8.76 -9.04 7.20
C VAL A 55 7.24 -9.02 7.03
N GLU A 56 6.69 -10.00 6.32
CA GLU A 56 5.27 -10.20 6.06
C GLU A 56 4.42 -10.33 7.33
N PHE A 57 5.02 -10.71 8.46
CA PHE A 57 4.35 -10.73 9.77
C PHE A 57 3.81 -9.35 10.20
N LEU A 58 4.34 -8.25 9.63
CA LEU A 58 3.84 -6.90 9.84
C LEU A 58 2.45 -6.68 9.21
N ALA A 59 2.02 -7.55 8.30
CA ALA A 59 0.69 -7.51 7.71
C ALA A 59 -0.39 -8.22 8.56
N GLY A 60 -0.01 -8.87 9.66
CA GLY A 60 -0.93 -9.62 10.51
C GLY A 60 -1.58 -10.78 9.76
N ASP A 61 -2.90 -10.94 9.92
CA ASP A 61 -3.68 -12.03 9.30
C ASP A 61 -4.11 -11.72 7.85
N TYR A 62 -3.42 -10.82 7.15
CA TYR A 62 -3.77 -10.48 5.78
C TYR A 62 -3.61 -11.70 4.86
N GLN A 63 -4.71 -12.09 4.21
CA GLN A 63 -4.74 -13.16 3.23
C GLN A 63 -4.91 -12.56 1.84
N HIS A 64 -4.02 -12.94 0.93
CA HIS A 64 -3.95 -12.43 -0.43
C HIS A 64 -5.13 -12.92 -1.30
#